data_AF-A0A382MY26-F1
#
_entry.id   AF-A0A382MY26-F1
#
_cell.length_a   1.000
_cell.length_b   1.000
_cell.length_c   1.000
_cell.angle_alpha   90.00
_cell.angle_beta   90.00
_cell.angle_gamma   90.00
#
_symmetry.space_group_name_H-M   'P 1'
#
loop_
_entity.id
_entity.type
_entity.pdbx_description
1 polymer ?
#
loop_
_entity_poly.entity_id
_entity_poly.type
_entity_poly.pdbx_seq_one_letter_code
_entity_poly.pdbx_strand_id
1 'polypeptide(L)' 'MNRKGRGQGYYDRFLSKTDAYKVGVCFELQMVNQLRSKPHDIPMDMVITEKGIYKKRGLGINQVPLIVK' A
#
# COMPACT_ATOMS: atom_id res chain seq x y z
N MET A 1 3.20 2.59 -3.39
CA MET A 1 1.91 2.44 -2.70
C MET A 1 2.20 1.86 -1.34
N ASN A 2 2.14 2.69 -0.31
CA ASN A 2 2.49 2.35 1.08
C ASN A 2 1.23 2.22 1.94
N ARG A 3 1.36 1.58 3.10
CA ARG A 3 0.25 1.27 4.02
C ARG A 3 0.66 1.64 5.44
N LYS A 4 -0.24 2.28 6.19
CA LYS A 4 -0.05 2.46 7.63
C LYS A 4 -0.57 1.23 8.38
N GLY A 5 0.32 0.55 9.10
CA GLY A 5 -0.03 -0.58 9.98
C GLY A 5 -0.25 -0.16 11.43
N ARG A 6 -0.57 -1.13 12.29
CA ARG A 6 -0.73 -0.96 13.75
C ARG A 6 0.59 -0.78 14.54
N GLY A 7 1.64 -0.31 13.88
CA GLY A 7 2.92 0.05 14.53
C GLY A 7 3.93 -1.07 14.80
N GLN A 8 3.61 -2.35 14.58
CA GLN A 8 4.49 -3.47 14.94
C GLN A 8 5.35 -4.06 13.79
N GLY A 9 5.24 -3.51 12.58
CA GLY A 9 6.03 -3.94 11.41
C GLY A 9 5.85 -5.41 10.98
N TYR A 10 4.80 -6.08 11.46
CA TYR A 10 4.57 -7.52 11.21
C TYR A 10 4.49 -7.83 9.71
N TYR A 11 3.68 -7.06 8.98
CA TYR A 11 3.51 -7.24 7.54
C TYR A 11 4.77 -6.88 6.76
N ASP A 12 5.49 -5.82 7.14
CA ASP A 12 6.71 -5.42 6.43
C ASP A 12 7.77 -6.54 6.53
N ARG A 13 7.93 -7.16 7.71
CA ARG A 13 8.80 -8.33 7.91
C ARG A 13 8.35 -9.59 7.18
N PHE A 14 7.05 -9.76 6.97
CA PHE A 14 6.50 -10.92 6.25
C PHE A 14 6.66 -10.73 4.74
N LEU A 15 6.27 -9.55 4.24
CA LEU A 15 6.28 -9.20 2.82
C LEU A 15 7.69 -9.05 2.26
N SER A 16 8.67 -8.70 3.09
CA SER A 16 10.08 -8.67 2.67
C SER A 16 10.67 -10.04 2.35
N LYS A 17 9.98 -11.14 2.71
CA LYS A 17 10.44 -12.52 2.48
C LYS A 17 9.88 -13.15 1.21
N THR A 18 9.16 -12.38 0.38
CA THR A 18 8.50 -12.92 -0.82
C THR A 18 8.44 -11.91 -1.96
N ASP A 19 8.62 -12.41 -3.18
CA ASP A 19 8.42 -11.66 -4.41
C ASP A 19 7.00 -11.80 -4.98
N ALA A 20 6.09 -12.42 -4.23
CA ALA A 20 4.69 -12.56 -4.63
C ALA A 20 4.04 -11.19 -4.95
N TYR A 21 3.07 -11.20 -5.85
CA TYR A 21 2.30 -10.01 -6.20
C TYR A 21 1.45 -9.55 -5.00
N LYS A 22 1.65 -8.30 -4.57
CA LYS A 22 1.09 -7.77 -3.32
C LYS A 22 -0.16 -6.92 -3.59
N VAL A 23 -1.31 -7.43 -3.17
CA VAL A 23 -2.61 -6.74 -3.28
C VAL A 23 -3.10 -6.33 -1.90
N GLY A 24 -3.31 -5.04 -1.69
CA GLY A 24 -4.01 -4.53 -0.50
C GLY A 24 -5.52 -4.43 -0.75
N VAL A 25 -6.33 -4.71 0.27
CA VAL A 25 -7.79 -4.53 0.21
C VAL A 25 -8.19 -3.63 1.35
N CYS A 26 -8.96 -2.58 1.06
CA CYS A 26 -9.45 -1.63 2.05
C CYS A 26 -10.71 -0.92 1.56
N PHE A 27 -11.35 -0.17 2.46
CA PHE A 27 -12.41 0.74 2.05
C PHE A 27 -11.84 1.97 1.34
N GLU A 28 -12.62 2.57 0.44
CA GLU A 28 -12.24 3.82 -0.21
C GLU A 28 -12.03 4.95 0.81
N LEU A 29 -12.74 4.95 1.94
CA LEU A 29 -12.55 5.94 3.02
C LEU A 29 -11.15 5.88 3.68
N GLN A 30 -10.42 4.78 3.51
CA GLN A 30 -9.09 4.59 4.06
C GLN A 30 -7.98 5.06 3.13
N MET A 31 -8.34 5.49 1.93
CA MET A 31 -7.46 5.94 0.87
C MET A 31 -7.03 7.39 1.11
N VAL A 32 -5.73 7.64 1.19
CA VAL A 32 -5.17 9.01 1.35
C VAL A 32 -4.14 9.35 0.27
N ASN A 33 -4.06 10.64 -0.08
CA ASN A 33 -3.20 11.15 -1.15
C ASN A 33 -1.70 10.99 -0.85
N GLN A 34 -1.29 11.10 0.41
CA GLN A 34 0.11 10.97 0.84
C GLN A 34 0.22 10.36 2.25
N LEU A 35 1.19 9.46 2.41
CA LEU A 35 1.68 8.95 3.70
C LEU A 35 3.18 9.11 3.69
N ARG A 36 3.72 9.57 4.82
CA ARG A 36 5.14 9.46 5.09
C ARG A 36 5.50 7.98 5.20
N SER A 37 6.26 7.49 4.24
CA SER A 37 6.83 6.15 4.29
C SER A 37 8.19 6.15 4.97
N LYS A 38 8.48 5.05 5.64
CA LYS A 38 9.80 4.76 6.17
C LYS A 38 10.59 3.93 5.16
N PRO A 39 11.95 3.95 5.21
CA PRO A 39 12.78 3.16 4.30
C PRO A 39 12.51 1.65 4.32
N HIS A 40 11.95 1.13 5.42
CA HIS A 40 11.63 -0.29 5.61
C HIS A 40 10.19 -0.66 5.26
N ASP A 41 9.35 0.29 4.84
CA ASP A 41 7.97 -0.02 4.47
C ASP A 41 7.96 -0.77 3.12
N ILE A 42 7.27 -1.91 3.07
CA ILE A 42 7.17 -2.70 1.84
C ILE A 42 5.94 -2.24 1.03
N PRO A 43 6.12 -1.75 -0.21
CA PRO A 43 5.02 -1.25 -1.01
C PRO A 43 4.14 -2.37 -1.57
N MET A 44 2.86 -2.07 -1.76
CA MET A 44 1.93 -2.90 -2.53
C MET A 44 2.08 -2.64 -4.02
N ASP A 45 1.71 -3.64 -4.82
CA ASP A 45 1.65 -3.55 -6.28
C ASP A 45 0.28 -3.05 -6.76
N MET A 46 -0.76 -3.38 -6.00
CA MET A 46 -2.15 -3.01 -6.28
C MET A 46 -2.95 -2.79 -4.98
N VAL A 47 -3.99 -1.97 -5.03
CA VAL A 47 -5.06 -1.94 -4.03
C VAL A 47 -6.43 -2.02 -4.66
N ILE A 48 -7.35 -2.69 -3.98
CA ILE A 48 -8.75 -2.85 -4.38
C ILE A 48 -9.64 -2.28 -3.26
N THR A 49 -10.64 -1.51 -3.67
CA THR A 49 -11.70 -0.96 -2.81
C THR A 49 -13.07 -1.33 -3.36
N GLU A 50 -14.13 -0.96 -2.64
CA GLU A 50 -15.50 -1.08 -3.14
C GLU A 50 -15.79 -0.18 -4.36
N LYS A 51 -14.93 0.81 -4.65
CA LYS A 51 -15.10 1.74 -5.78
C LYS A 51 -14.19 1.47 -6.97
N GLY A 52 -13.10 0.71 -6.81
CA GLY A 52 -12.19 0.46 -7.93
C GLY A 52 -10.90 -0.28 -7.60
N ILE A 53 -10.06 -0.39 -8.64
CA ILE A 53 -8.75 -1.05 -8.60
C ILE A 53 -7.66 -0.03 -8.94
N TYR A 54 -6.66 0.07 -8.08
CA TYR A 54 -5.55 1.01 -8.17
C TYR A 54 -4.23 0.25 -8.33
N LYS A 55 -3.53 0.44 -9.46
CA LYS A 55 -2.24 -0.22 -9.73
C LYS A 55 -1.09 0.78 -9.57
N LYS A 56 0.05 0.31 -9.07
CA LYS A 56 1.31 1.07 -9.09
C LYS A 56 1.74 1.29 -10.55
N ARG A 57 1.58 2.51 -11.10
CA ARG A 57 2.12 2.86 -12.43
C ARG A 57 3.65 2.89 -12.35
N GLY A 58 4.31 2.22 -13.30
CA GLY A 58 5.76 2.33 -13.47
C GLY A 58 6.11 3.73 -14.00
N LEU A 59 6.90 4.47 -13.22
CA LEU A 59 7.55 5.75 -13.56
C LEU A 59 6.60 6.90 -13.97
N GLY A 60 6.39 7.85 -13.06
CA GLY A 60 5.70 9.10 -13.34
C GLY A 60 4.57 9.38 -12.35
N ILE A 61 4.90 10.18 -11.34
CA ILE A 61 4.04 10.90 -10.38
C ILE A 61 2.53 10.78 -10.69
N ASN A 62 1.79 10.08 -9.83
CA ASN A 62 0.38 10.35 -9.51
C ASN A 62 0.07 9.65 -8.18
N GLN A 63 -0.52 10.39 -7.25
CA GLN A 63 -0.90 9.92 -5.91
C GLN A 63 -1.78 8.67 -6.03
N VAL A 64 -1.22 7.50 -5.75
CA VAL A 64 -2.02 6.27 -5.62
C VAL A 64 -2.42 6.20 -4.16
N PRO A 65 -3.72 6.10 -3.84
CA PRO A 65 -4.13 6.33 -2.48
C PRO A 65 -3.61 5.23 -1.55
N LEU A 66 -3.31 5.60 -0.32
CA LEU A 66 -2.57 4.76 0.60
C LEU A 66 -3.50 4.23 1.68
N ILE A 67 -3.34 2.96 2.07
CA ILE A 67 -4.26 2.32 3.03
C ILE A 67 -3.93 2.76 4.45
N VAL A 68 -4.88 3.40 5.12
CA VAL A 68 -4.84 3.66 6.57
C VAL A 68 -5.82 2.72 7.28
N LYS A 69 -5.30 1.72 8.01
CA LYS A 69 -6.09 0.88 8.91
C LYS A 69 -6.38 1.57 10.23
#